data_AF-A0A9D7KJK5-F1
#
_entry.id   AF-A0A9D7KJK5-F1
#
_cell.length_a   1.000
_cell.length_b   1.000
_cell.length_c   1.000
_cell.angle_alpha   90.00
_cell.angle_beta   90.00
_cell.angle_gamma   90.00
#
_symmetry.space_group_name_H-M   'P 1'
#
loop_
_entity.id
_entity.type
_entity.pdbx_description
1 polymer ?
#
loop_
_entity_poly.entity_id
_entity_poly.type
_entity_poly.pdbx_seq_one_letter_code
_entity_poly.pdbx_strand_id
1 'polypeptide(L)' 'MDLLKPTNQGNIPVELSGFSAIPLGNKVTLQWTTETETNNMGFEIERRDKYGDWKKIAFSKRIRNIDP' A
#
# COMPACT_ATOMS: atom_id res chain seq x y z
N MET A 1 25.32 24.02 22.37
CA MET A 1 25.23 22.66 21.82
C MET A 1 23.77 22.39 21.52
N ASP A 2 23.31 22.88 20.36
CA ASP A 2 21.99 22.55 19.86
C ASP A 2 22.15 21.43 18.84
N LEU A 3 22.00 20.20 19.32
CA LEU A 3 21.81 19.04 18.44
C LEU A 3 20.29 18.90 18.24
N LEU A 4 19.75 19.71 17.33
CA LEU A 4 18.44 19.44 16.74
C LEU A 4 18.56 18.11 15.99
N LYS A 5 18.15 17.04 16.67
CA LYS A 5 17.88 15.74 16.05
C LYS A 5 16.79 15.97 15.00
N PRO A 6 16.90 15.44 13.76
CA PRO A 6 15.82 15.55 12.81
C PRO A 6 14.61 14.81 13.38
N THR A 7 13.62 15.55 13.88
CA THR A 7 12.33 15.00 14.29
C THR A 7 11.51 14.75 13.05
N ASN A 8 11.86 13.70 12.29
CA ASN A 8 10.97 13.15 11.28
C ASN A 8 10.28 11.89 11.84
N GLN A 9 9.66 12.05 13.02
CA GLN A 9 8.65 11.13 13.54
C GLN A 9 7.29 11.71 13.16
N GLY A 10 6.79 11.45 11.95
CA GLY A 10 5.53 12.09 11.58
C GLY A 10 4.74 11.46 10.46
N ASN A 11 5.37 11.13 9.33
CA ASN A 11 4.70 10.44 8.24
C ASN A 11 5.76 9.61 7.56
N ILE A 12 5.66 8.30 7.71
CA ILE A 12 6.55 7.44 6.98
C ILE A 12 5.85 7.14 5.66
N PRO A 13 6.34 7.69 4.54
CA PRO A 13 5.63 7.59 3.28
C PRO A 13 5.55 6.13 2.88
N VAL A 14 4.34 5.69 2.54
CA VAL A 14 4.18 4.55 1.64
C VAL A 14 4.14 5.13 0.24
N GLU A 15 5.04 4.66 -0.61
CA GLU A 15 5.15 5.13 -1.99
C GLU A 15 5.05 3.94 -2.92
N LEU A 16 4.04 3.91 -3.78
CA LEU A 16 3.88 2.86 -4.79
C LEU A 16 4.76 3.19 -6.01
N SER A 17 5.71 2.30 -6.33
CA SER A 17 6.42 2.33 -7.63
C SER A 17 5.58 1.76 -8.77
N GLY A 18 4.60 0.92 -8.43
CA GLY A 18 3.83 0.19 -9.43
C GLY A 18 2.52 -0.33 -8.87
N PHE A 19 1.50 -0.29 -9.71
CA PHE A 19 0.21 -0.91 -9.45
C PHE A 19 -0.36 -1.42 -10.77
N SER A 20 -0.78 -2.68 -10.81
CA SER A 20 -1.46 -3.29 -11.94
C SER A 20 -2.67 -4.10 -11.46
N ALA A 21 -3.74 -4.04 -12.25
CA ALA A 21 -4.94 -4.83 -12.06
C ALA A 21 -5.15 -5.67 -13.32
N ILE A 22 -4.96 -6.98 -13.20
CA ILE A 22 -4.97 -7.91 -14.33
C ILE A 22 -6.25 -8.74 -14.28
N PRO A 23 -7.20 -8.55 -15.21
CA PRO A 23 -8.41 -9.36 -15.26
C PRO A 23 -8.08 -10.79 -15.70
N LEU A 24 -8.64 -11.78 -14.99
CA LEU A 24 -8.54 -13.21 -15.29
C LEU A 24 -9.93 -13.83 -15.18
N GLY A 25 -10.66 -13.83 -16.31
CA GLY A 25 -12.06 -14.27 -16.34
C GLY A 25 -12.93 -13.41 -15.44
N ASN A 26 -13.50 -14.02 -14.40
CA ASN A 26 -14.32 -13.34 -13.39
C ASN A 26 -13.54 -12.87 -12.15
N LYS A 27 -12.20 -12.96 -12.19
CA LYS A 27 -11.30 -12.52 -11.11
C LYS A 27 -10.42 -11.37 -11.58
N VAL A 28 -9.86 -10.64 -10.63
CA VAL A 28 -8.84 -9.62 -10.88
C VAL A 28 -7.67 -9.89 -9.95
N THR A 29 -6.46 -10.01 -10.52
CA THR A 29 -5.22 -10.07 -9.76
C THR A 29 -4.69 -8.65 -9.60
N LEU A 30 -4.52 -8.21 -8.36
CA LEU A 30 -3.88 -6.94 -8.05
C LEU A 30 -2.42 -7.19 -7.71
N GLN A 31 -1.51 -6.47 -8.37
CA GLN A 31 -0.08 -6.51 -8.08
C GLN A 31 0.39 -5.09 -7.83
N TRP A 32 1.24 -4.91 -6.83
CA TRP A 32 1.83 -3.61 -6.55
C TRP A 32 3.21 -3.76 -5.94
N THR A 33 4.02 -2.72 -6.13
CA THR A 33 5.35 -2.59 -5.53
C THR A 33 5.44 -1.24 -4.86
N THR A 34 6.16 -1.20 -3.75
CA THR A 34 6.45 0.03 -3.03
C THR A 34 7.91 0.41 -3.20
N GLU A 35 8.20 1.69 -3.45
CA GLU A 35 9.56 2.25 -3.35
C GLU A 35 9.96 2.41 -1.89
N THR A 36 9.04 2.92 -1.08
CA THR A 36 9.21 3.04 0.37
C THR A 36 7.98 2.48 1.08
N GLU A 37 8.22 1.71 2.13
CA GLU A 37 7.17 1.23 3.01
C GLU A 37 7.77 1.00 4.40
N THR A 38 7.60 1.96 5.28
CA THR A 38 8.09 1.85 6.67
C THR A 38 6.93 2.25 7.59
N ASN A 39 6.72 1.48 8.67
CA ASN A 39 5.55 1.60 9.55
C ASN A 39 4.18 1.53 8.84
N ASN A 40 4.06 0.77 7.75
CA ASN A 40 2.77 0.52 7.13
C ASN A 40 2.03 -0.63 7.83
N MET A 41 0.78 -0.41 8.21
CA MET A 41 -0.09 -1.45 8.80
C MET A 41 -0.63 -2.42 7.73
N GLY A 42 -0.64 -1.99 6.47
CA GLY A 42 -1.19 -2.72 5.35
C GLY A 42 -1.95 -1.81 4.38
N PHE A 43 -2.54 -2.40 3.36
CA PHE A 43 -3.27 -1.70 2.30
C PHE A 43 -4.76 -2.01 2.36
N GLU A 44 -5.58 -0.96 2.36
CA GLU A 44 -7.00 -1.10 2.06
C GLU A 44 -7.18 -1.30 0.55
N ILE A 45 -7.94 -2.32 0.18
CA ILE A 45 -8.28 -2.61 -1.20
C ILE A 45 -9.69 -2.16 -1.40
N GLU A 46 -9.86 -1.20 -2.31
CA GLU A 46 -11.15 -0.64 -2.66
C GLU A 46 -11.51 -0.99 -4.10
N ARG A 47 -12.82 -1.11 -4.37
CA ARG A 47 -13.36 -1.27 -5.71
C ARG A 47 -14.57 -0.38 -5.88
N ARG A 48 -14.70 0.21 -7.07
CA ARG A 48 -15.92 0.88 -7.53
C ARG A 48 -16.32 0.40 -8.91
N ASP A 49 -17.61 0.55 -9.20
CA ASP A 49 -18.12 0.49 -10.57
C ASP A 49 -17.90 1.85 -11.27
N LYS A 50 -18.12 1.91 -12.59
CA LYS A 50 -17.78 3.06 -13.44
C LYS A 50 -18.25 4.42 -12.88
N TYR A 51 -19.40 4.45 -12.23
CA TYR A 51 -20.01 5.66 -11.67
C TYR A 51 -20.36 5.52 -10.17
N GLY A 52 -19.89 4.46 -9.50
CA GLY A 52 -20.18 4.23 -8.09
C GLY A 52 -19.09 4.78 -7.16
N ASP A 53 -19.37 4.70 -5.86
CA ASP A 53 -18.40 5.02 -4.81
C ASP A 53 -17.38 3.91 -4.65
N TRP A 54 -16.18 4.29 -4.21
CA TRP A 54 -15.18 3.34 -3.72
C TRP A 54 -15.70 2.66 -2.47
N LYS A 55 -15.65 1.33 -2.49
CA LYS A 55 -16.00 0.51 -1.35
C LYS A 55 -14.80 -0.33 -0.98
N LYS A 56 -14.43 -0.31 0.29
CA LYS A 56 -13.48 -1.26 0.85
C LYS A 56 -14.00 -2.68 0.66
N ILE A 57 -13.21 -3.50 -0.02
CA ILE A 57 -13.51 -4.91 -0.27
C ILE A 57 -12.55 -5.84 0.47
N ALA A 58 -11.37 -5.36 0.85
CA ALA A 58 -10.41 -6.13 1.63
C ALA A 58 -9.37 -5.24 2.33
N PHE A 59 -8.60 -5.84 3.23
CA PHE A 59 -7.39 -5.26 3.80
C PHE A 59 -6.25 -6.28 3.71
N SER A 60 -5.12 -5.87 3.14
CA SER A 60 -3.92 -6.69 3.04
C SER A 60 -2.88 -6.18 4.04
N LYS A 61 -2.66 -6.94 5.12
CA LYS A 61 -1.73 -6.59 6.21
C LYS A 61 -0.24 -6.55 5.79
N ARG A 62 0.07 -7.00 4.57
CA ARG A 62 1.39 -7.39 4.07
C ARG A 62 2.02 -8.53 4.90
N ILE A 63 2.37 -9.61 4.21
CA ILE A 63 3.14 -10.74 4.78
C ILE A 63 4.62 -10.37 4.67
N ARG A 64 5.39 -10.62 5.74
CA ARG A 64 6.84 -10.36 5.83
C ARG A 64 7.55 -10.90 4.60
N ASN A 65 8.42 -10.09 4.00
CA ASN A 65 9.54 -10.65 3.25
C ASN A 65 10.37 -11.47 4.25
N ILE A 66 10.59 -12.74 3.93
CA ILE A 66 11.64 -13.53 4.54
C ILE A 66 12.94 -12.91 4.05
N ASP A 67 13.60 -12.12 4.90
CA ASP A 67 15.03 -11.90 4.75
C ASP A 67 15.73 -13.24 5.06
N PRO A 68 16.76 -13.66 4.30
CA PRO A 68 17.65 -14.73 4.74
C PRO A 68 18.37 -14.38 6.05
#